data_AF-A0A254RGL9-F1
#
_entry.id   AF-A0A254RGL9-F1
#
_cell.length_a   1.000
_cell.length_b   1.000
_cell.length_c   1.000
_cell.angle_alpha   90.00
_cell.angle_beta   90.00
_cell.angle_gamma   90.00
#
_symmetry.space_group_name_H-M   'P 1'
#
loop_
_entity.id
_entity.type
_entity.pdbx_description
1 polymer ?
#
loop_
_entity_poly.entity_id
_entity_poly.type
_entity_poly.pdbx_seq_one_letter_code
_entity_poly.pdbx_strand_id
1 'polypeptide(L)'
;MKKILAAFAILVSAALVACGPSKLEIQEMSSSCDVSIEVGKVLDDTISLYVGNMFFLNAKQTVNEDLFPLSASVRDPMNIEVKGRTDVIASAEDFINYLRRPAPNAVTFGIVVNEGAKNEIGFDEAKTVNRLVEVLKTLEGGSVILFHEKDGQLTDAKKLF
;
A
#
# COMPACT_ATOMS: atom_id res chain seq x y z
N MET A 1 33.27 32.42 17.81
CA MET A 1 31.81 32.63 18.01
C MET A 1 30.97 32.35 16.76
N LYS A 2 31.35 32.81 15.55
CA LYS A 2 30.58 32.55 14.30
C LYS A 2 30.41 31.07 13.92
N LYS A 3 31.37 30.20 14.26
CA LYS A 3 31.32 28.75 13.94
C LYS A 3 30.34 27.93 14.79
N ILE A 4 29.98 28.42 15.99
CA ILE A 4 29.07 27.73 16.92
C ILE A 4 27.60 28.00 16.51
N LEU A 5 27.31 29.21 16.03
CA LEU A 5 26.00 29.59 15.49
C LEU A 5 25.61 28.79 14.24
N ALA A 6 26.58 28.47 13.37
CA ALA A 6 26.34 27.65 12.18
C ALA A 6 26.01 26.19 12.54
N ALA A 7 26.68 25.62 13.54
CA ALA A 7 26.39 24.26 14.02
C ALA A 7 25.00 24.16 14.67
N PHE A 8 24.57 25.20 15.39
CA PHE A 8 23.24 25.27 16.00
C PHE A 8 22.12 25.41 14.95
N ALA A 9 22.34 26.20 13.90
CA ALA A 9 21.38 26.34 12.80
C ALA A 9 21.18 25.02 12.02
N ILE A 10 22.25 24.23 11.84
CA ILE A 10 22.18 22.90 11.20
C ILE A 10 21.43 21.90 12.08
N LEU A 11 21.67 21.91 13.40
CA LEU A 11 20.98 21.04 14.36
C LEU A 11 19.47 21.35 14.48
N VAL A 12 19.09 22.63 14.45
CA VAL A 12 17.67 23.04 14.49
C VAL A 12 16.96 22.71 13.16
N SER A 13 17.66 22.84 12.03
CA SER A 13 17.13 22.45 10.71
C SER A 13 16.93 20.93 10.61
N ALA A 14 17.82 20.13 11.22
CA ALA A 14 17.66 18.67 11.30
C ALA A 14 16.53 18.24 12.26
N ALA A 15 16.28 18.98 13.33
CA ALA A 15 15.19 18.70 14.27
C ALA A 15 13.79 18.94 13.66
N LEU A 16 13.67 19.85 12.69
CA LEU A 16 12.41 20.13 11.98
C LEU A 16 12.07 19.11 10.88
N VAL A 17 13.03 18.28 10.45
CA VAL A 17 12.82 17.20 9.46
C VAL A 17 12.49 15.86 10.14
N ALA A 18 12.64 15.76 11.46
CA ALA A 18 12.48 14.52 12.21
C ALA A 18 11.05 14.27 12.75
N CYS A 19 10.09 15.14 12.43
CA CYS A 19 8.68 14.89 12.73
C CYS A 19 8.04 14.19 11.54
N GLY A 20 7.79 12.88 11.65
CA GLY A 20 6.91 12.18 10.72
C GLY A 20 5.50 12.81 10.71
N PRO A 21 4.66 12.49 9.72
CA PRO A 21 3.33 13.08 9.60
C PRO A 21 2.51 12.79 10.87
N SER A 22 1.74 13.79 11.29
CA SER A 22 0.81 13.66 12.41
C SER A 22 -0.32 12.67 12.07
N LYS A 23 -1.00 12.16 13.10
CA LYS A 23 -2.14 11.24 12.91
C LYS A 23 -3.24 11.82 12.00
N LEU A 24 -3.47 13.13 12.07
CA LEU A 24 -4.44 13.82 11.20
C LEU A 24 -3.95 13.82 9.74
N GLU A 25 -2.70 14.20 9.51
CA GLU A 25 -2.11 14.21 8.16
C GLU A 25 -2.10 12.81 7.55
N ILE A 26 -1.79 11.77 8.33
CA ILE A 26 -1.86 10.37 7.87
C ILE A 26 -3.28 10.01 7.41
N GLN A 27 -4.31 10.43 8.17
CA GLN A 27 -5.71 10.18 7.80
C GLN A 27 -6.14 10.95 6.55
N GLU A 28 -5.68 12.20 6.40
CA GLU A 28 -5.92 13.01 5.20
C GLU A 28 -5.24 12.40 3.96
N MET A 29 -3.99 11.94 4.11
CA MET A 29 -3.24 11.24 3.06
C MET A 29 -3.90 9.91 2.68
N SER A 30 -4.43 9.16 3.65
CA SER A 30 -5.15 7.92 3.38
C SER A 30 -6.48 8.19 2.66
N SER A 31 -7.21 9.23 3.07
CA SER A 31 -8.51 9.58 2.49
C SER A 31 -8.40 10.14 1.07
N SER A 32 -7.22 10.63 0.67
CA SER A 32 -6.96 11.11 -0.70
C SER A 32 -6.58 10.00 -1.68
N CYS A 33 -6.40 8.76 -1.22
CA CYS A 33 -6.13 7.62 -2.08
C CYS A 33 -7.42 7.17 -2.79
N ASP A 34 -7.36 7.06 -4.12
CA ASP A 34 -8.45 6.53 -4.93
C ASP A 34 -8.65 5.04 -4.68
N VAL A 35 -7.52 4.31 -4.58
CA VAL A 35 -7.46 2.87 -4.31
C VAL A 35 -6.39 2.60 -3.27
N SER A 36 -6.69 1.73 -2.32
CA SER A 36 -5.72 1.27 -1.31
C SER A 36 -5.40 -0.20 -1.53
N ILE A 37 -4.12 -0.55 -1.57
CA ILE A 37 -3.62 -1.92 -1.61
C ILE A 37 -3.13 -2.26 -0.22
N GLU A 38 -3.88 -3.08 0.52
CA GLU A 38 -3.46 -3.55 1.83
C GLU A 38 -2.75 -4.89 1.69
N VAL A 39 -1.46 -4.93 2.02
CA VAL A 39 -0.66 -6.13 2.06
C VAL A 39 -0.76 -6.74 3.45
N GLY A 40 -1.36 -7.91 3.55
CA GLY A 40 -1.63 -8.55 4.84
C GLY A 40 -2.09 -9.99 4.70
N LYS A 41 -2.45 -10.60 5.82
CA LYS A 41 -3.08 -11.92 5.81
C LYS A 41 -4.57 -11.75 5.57
N VAL A 42 -5.07 -12.26 4.45
CA VAL A 42 -6.52 -12.38 4.23
C VAL A 42 -7.01 -13.59 5.01
N LEU A 43 -7.94 -13.37 5.95
CA LEU A 43 -8.55 -14.45 6.73
C LEU A 43 -9.52 -15.25 5.84
N ASP A 44 -9.56 -16.57 6.03
CA ASP A 44 -10.46 -17.52 5.35
C ASP A 44 -10.32 -17.67 3.83
N ASP A 45 -9.47 -16.87 3.19
CA ASP A 45 -9.13 -16.97 1.77
C ASP A 45 -7.62 -17.14 1.55
N THR A 46 -7.26 -17.94 0.56
CA THR A 46 -5.87 -18.11 0.09
C THR A 46 -5.52 -17.17 -1.07
N ILE A 47 -6.49 -16.35 -1.50
CA ILE A 47 -6.39 -15.42 -2.62
C ILE A 47 -6.50 -13.97 -2.11
N SER A 48 -6.27 -13.01 -3.00
CA SER A 48 -6.46 -11.59 -2.71
C SER A 48 -7.91 -11.18 -2.95
N LEU A 49 -8.36 -10.12 -2.31
CA LEU A 49 -9.75 -9.66 -2.42
C LEU A 49 -9.81 -8.19 -2.81
N TYR A 50 -10.76 -7.82 -3.66
CA TYR A 50 -11.12 -6.43 -3.91
C TYR A 50 -12.47 -6.15 -3.23
N VAL A 51 -12.50 -5.22 -2.28
CA VAL A 51 -13.71 -4.82 -1.54
C VAL A 51 -13.83 -3.30 -1.53
N GLY A 52 -14.89 -2.75 -2.12
CA GLY A 52 -15.09 -1.29 -2.17
C GLY A 52 -14.07 -0.60 -3.07
N ASN A 53 -13.10 0.10 -2.46
CA ASN A 53 -11.91 0.69 -3.10
C ASN A 53 -10.59 0.12 -2.54
N MET A 54 -10.66 -0.97 -1.78
CA MET A 54 -9.52 -1.61 -1.13
C MET A 54 -9.22 -2.96 -1.77
N PHE A 55 -7.96 -3.15 -2.16
CA PHE A 55 -7.43 -4.41 -2.64
C PHE A 55 -6.56 -5.05 -1.55
N PHE A 56 -7.09 -6.08 -0.89
CA PHE A 56 -6.36 -6.89 0.07
C PHE A 56 -5.46 -7.87 -0.66
N LEU A 57 -4.17 -7.52 -0.76
CA LEU A 57 -3.13 -8.38 -1.30
C LEU A 57 -2.68 -9.38 -0.22
N ASN A 58 -3.01 -10.66 -0.42
CA ASN A 58 -2.57 -11.70 0.49
C ASN A 58 -1.04 -11.82 0.46
N ALA A 59 -0.37 -11.60 1.60
CA ALA A 59 1.09 -11.62 1.72
C ALA A 59 1.72 -12.92 1.20
N LYS A 60 1.01 -14.06 1.32
CA LYS A 60 1.45 -15.35 0.75
C LYS A 60 1.73 -15.29 -0.74
N GLN A 61 0.98 -14.48 -1.47
CA GLN A 61 1.12 -14.33 -2.91
C GLN A 61 2.28 -13.39 -3.30
N THR A 62 2.91 -12.70 -2.34
CA THR A 62 4.05 -11.80 -2.59
C THR A 62 5.41 -12.43 -2.30
N VAL A 63 5.43 -13.60 -1.65
CA VAL A 63 6.64 -14.34 -1.24
C VAL A 63 7.49 -14.76 -2.45
N ASN A 64 6.86 -15.06 -3.59
CA ASN A 64 7.55 -15.50 -4.80
C ASN A 64 8.46 -14.41 -5.40
N GLU A 65 9.35 -14.79 -6.34
CA GLU A 65 10.21 -13.85 -7.06
C GLU A 65 9.44 -12.89 -7.99
N ASP A 66 8.27 -13.31 -8.45
CA ASP A 66 7.36 -12.50 -9.26
C ASP A 66 6.04 -12.29 -8.50
N LEU A 67 5.43 -11.10 -8.68
CA LEU A 67 4.09 -10.81 -8.14
C LEU A 67 2.98 -11.53 -8.91
N PHE A 68 3.25 -11.89 -10.17
CA PHE A 68 2.28 -12.50 -11.08
C PHE A 68 2.66 -13.96 -11.37
N PRO A 69 1.67 -14.84 -11.62
CA PRO A 69 0.23 -14.56 -11.64
C PRO A 69 -0.36 -14.38 -10.24
N LEU A 70 -1.33 -13.47 -10.11
CA LEU A 70 -2.03 -13.19 -8.85
C LEU A 70 -3.47 -13.67 -8.93
N SER A 71 -3.93 -14.42 -7.91
CA SER A 71 -5.34 -14.78 -7.80
C SER A 71 -6.09 -13.75 -6.96
N ALA A 72 -7.18 -13.21 -7.51
CA ALA A 72 -7.99 -12.23 -6.81
C ALA A 72 -9.49 -12.34 -7.11
N SER A 73 -10.33 -11.95 -6.16
CA SER A 73 -11.79 -11.93 -6.32
C SER A 73 -12.37 -10.61 -5.85
N VAL A 74 -13.33 -10.08 -6.61
CA VAL A 74 -14.13 -8.93 -6.16
C VAL A 74 -15.22 -9.44 -5.23
N ARG A 75 -15.32 -8.87 -4.03
CA ARG A 75 -16.35 -9.21 -3.03
C ARG A 75 -17.24 -8.01 -2.73
N ASP A 76 -18.50 -8.30 -2.42
CA ASP A 76 -19.45 -7.30 -1.93
C ASP A 76 -19.06 -6.91 -0.50
N PRO A 77 -18.85 -5.61 -0.19
CA PRO A 77 -18.59 -5.15 1.17
C PRO A 77 -19.65 -5.57 2.19
N MET A 78 -20.90 -5.73 1.76
CA MET A 78 -22.01 -6.15 2.62
C MET A 78 -22.05 -7.67 2.84
N ASN A 79 -21.30 -8.44 2.04
CA ASN A 79 -21.31 -9.89 2.09
C ASN A 79 -19.97 -10.50 1.64
N ILE A 80 -18.90 -10.16 2.37
CA ILE A 80 -17.53 -10.55 2.03
C ILE A 80 -17.31 -12.08 2.10
N GLU A 81 -18.09 -12.79 2.91
CA GLU A 81 -17.99 -14.24 3.13
C GLU A 81 -18.43 -15.07 1.92
N VAL A 82 -19.30 -14.51 1.06
CA VAL A 82 -19.74 -15.20 -0.14
C VAL A 82 -18.61 -15.22 -1.17
N LYS A 83 -18.20 -16.44 -1.54
CA LYS A 83 -17.15 -16.64 -2.54
C LYS A 83 -17.60 -16.15 -3.91
N GLY A 84 -16.92 -15.11 -4.39
CA GLY A 84 -17.05 -14.60 -5.75
C GLY A 84 -16.25 -15.42 -6.76
N ARG A 85 -16.36 -15.04 -8.04
CA ARG A 85 -15.46 -15.56 -9.08
C ARG A 85 -14.03 -15.16 -8.77
N THR A 86 -13.10 -16.11 -8.89
CA THR A 86 -11.66 -15.84 -8.83
C THR A 86 -11.16 -15.53 -10.23
N ASP A 87 -10.57 -14.36 -10.39
CA ASP A 87 -9.86 -13.95 -11.60
C ASP A 87 -8.35 -14.22 -11.39
N VAL A 88 -7.67 -14.57 -12.47
CA VAL A 88 -6.20 -14.66 -12.51
C VAL A 88 -5.67 -13.43 -13.22
N ILE A 89 -4.85 -12.65 -12.52
CA ILE A 89 -4.21 -11.44 -13.00
C ILE A 89 -2.80 -11.83 -13.45
N ALA A 90 -2.56 -11.84 -14.76
CA ALA A 90 -1.36 -12.43 -15.33
C ALA A 90 -0.18 -11.46 -15.45
N SER A 91 -0.44 -10.15 -15.39
CA SER A 91 0.57 -9.12 -15.67
C SER A 91 0.33 -7.83 -14.87
N ALA A 92 1.33 -6.94 -14.90
CA ALA A 92 1.24 -5.60 -14.32
C ALA A 92 0.12 -4.76 -14.96
N GLU A 93 -0.05 -4.84 -16.27
CA GLU A 93 -1.11 -4.16 -17.00
C GLU A 93 -2.49 -4.68 -16.59
N ASP A 94 -2.65 -6.01 -16.52
CA ASP A 94 -3.88 -6.63 -16.04
C ASP A 94 -4.20 -6.20 -14.60
N PHE A 95 -3.16 -6.06 -13.77
CA PHE A 95 -3.36 -5.63 -12.38
C PHE A 95 -3.86 -4.20 -12.30
N ILE A 96 -3.27 -3.28 -13.06
CA ILE A 96 -3.75 -1.89 -13.14
C ILE A 96 -5.20 -1.85 -13.64
N ASN A 97 -5.51 -2.59 -14.70
CA ASN A 97 -6.86 -2.69 -15.24
C ASN A 97 -7.84 -3.25 -14.19
N TYR A 98 -7.39 -4.24 -13.41
CA TYR A 98 -8.15 -4.80 -12.30
C TYR A 98 -8.43 -3.74 -11.23
N LEU A 99 -7.41 -2.98 -10.82
CA LEU A 99 -7.53 -1.93 -9.81
C LEU A 99 -8.48 -0.79 -10.24
N ARG A 100 -8.53 -0.50 -11.54
CA ARG A 100 -9.36 0.55 -12.14
C ARG A 100 -10.80 0.14 -12.42
N ARG A 101 -11.18 -1.13 -12.26
CA ARG A 101 -12.58 -1.56 -12.48
C ARG A 101 -13.59 -0.75 -11.66
N PRO A 102 -13.42 -0.60 -10.32
CA PRO A 102 -14.32 0.25 -9.52
C PRO A 102 -13.89 1.72 -9.48
N ALA A 103 -12.64 2.05 -9.84
CA ALA A 103 -12.11 3.40 -9.85
C ALA A 103 -11.39 3.72 -11.18
N PRO A 104 -12.14 4.00 -12.27
CA PRO A 104 -11.57 4.13 -13.62
C PRO A 104 -10.50 5.23 -13.75
N ASN A 105 -10.64 6.28 -12.94
CA ASN A 105 -9.76 7.45 -12.96
C ASN A 105 -8.72 7.43 -11.83
N ALA A 106 -8.47 6.27 -11.20
CA ALA A 106 -7.51 6.17 -10.11
C ALA A 106 -6.10 6.60 -10.54
N VAL A 107 -5.56 7.57 -9.80
CA VAL A 107 -4.22 8.15 -9.97
C VAL A 107 -3.46 8.22 -8.65
N THR A 108 -4.14 8.22 -7.50
CA THR A 108 -3.52 8.19 -6.18
C THR A 108 -3.72 6.84 -5.53
N PHE A 109 -2.64 6.15 -5.21
CA PHE A 109 -2.68 4.81 -4.63
C PHE A 109 -2.04 4.79 -3.24
N GLY A 110 -2.73 4.17 -2.29
CA GLY A 110 -2.15 3.81 -1.00
C GLY A 110 -1.60 2.39 -1.04
N ILE A 111 -0.40 2.16 -0.52
CA ILE A 111 0.07 0.83 -0.15
C ILE A 111 0.07 0.78 1.37
N VAL A 112 -0.75 -0.07 1.96
CA VAL A 112 -0.80 -0.27 3.42
C VAL A 112 -0.10 -1.58 3.74
N VAL A 113 0.96 -1.54 4.54
CA VAL A 113 1.57 -2.75 5.07
C VAL A 113 0.95 -3.05 6.43
N ASN A 114 0.11 -4.08 6.47
CA ASN A 114 -0.55 -4.56 7.68
C ASN A 114 0.47 -5.20 8.63
N GLU A 115 0.28 -5.05 9.94
CA GLU A 115 1.18 -5.65 10.95
C GLU A 115 1.34 -7.18 10.77
N GLY A 116 0.26 -7.83 10.35
CA GLY A 116 0.18 -9.27 10.14
C GLY A 116 0.94 -9.77 8.92
N ALA A 117 1.30 -8.89 7.97
CA ALA A 117 2.10 -9.26 6.81
C ALA A 117 3.49 -9.79 7.22
N LYS A 118 4.07 -9.21 8.28
CA LYS A 118 5.39 -9.58 8.81
C LYS A 118 5.43 -10.98 9.42
N ASN A 119 4.26 -11.54 9.73
CA ASN A 119 4.15 -12.90 10.25
C ASN A 119 4.16 -13.96 9.14
N GLU A 120 4.06 -13.56 7.87
CA GLU A 120 4.12 -14.49 6.75
C GLU A 120 5.57 -14.88 6.42
N ILE A 121 5.82 -16.19 6.30
CA ILE A 121 7.17 -16.72 6.10
C ILE A 121 7.67 -16.31 4.72
N GLY A 122 8.85 -15.69 4.67
CA GLY A 122 9.46 -15.24 3.42
C GLY A 122 8.92 -13.91 2.90
N PHE A 123 8.02 -13.25 3.65
CA PHE A 123 7.60 -11.89 3.33
C PHE A 123 8.77 -10.90 3.47
N ASP A 124 9.01 -10.13 2.42
CA ASP A 124 9.94 -9.01 2.41
C ASP A 124 9.16 -7.75 2.04
N GLU A 125 9.04 -6.84 3.01
CA GLU A 125 8.31 -5.59 2.88
C GLU A 125 8.90 -4.71 1.79
N ALA A 126 10.21 -4.48 1.81
CA ALA A 126 10.88 -3.59 0.87
C ALA A 126 10.75 -4.12 -0.56
N LYS A 127 10.95 -5.43 -0.73
CA LYS A 127 10.77 -6.10 -2.03
C LYS A 127 9.34 -5.99 -2.54
N THR A 128 8.35 -6.24 -1.67
CA THR A 128 6.92 -6.18 -2.02
C THR A 128 6.51 -4.76 -2.40
N VAL A 129 6.86 -3.77 -1.57
CA VAL A 129 6.55 -2.36 -1.82
C VAL A 129 7.19 -1.89 -3.13
N ASN A 130 8.45 -2.22 -3.38
CA ASN A 130 9.13 -1.83 -4.61
C ASN A 130 8.46 -2.40 -5.86
N ARG A 131 8.03 -3.67 -5.84
CA ARG A 131 7.29 -4.26 -6.98
C ARG A 131 5.96 -3.57 -7.22
N LEU A 132 5.20 -3.30 -6.16
CA LEU A 132 3.94 -2.57 -6.28
C LEU A 132 4.16 -1.16 -6.85
N VAL A 133 5.20 -0.48 -6.36
CA VAL A 133 5.62 0.82 -6.88
C VAL A 133 6.01 0.74 -8.36
N GLU A 134 6.76 -0.27 -8.78
CA GLU A 134 7.13 -0.47 -10.19
C GLU A 134 5.90 -0.66 -11.08
N VAL A 135 4.90 -1.42 -10.64
CA VAL A 135 3.63 -1.54 -11.35
C VAL A 135 2.91 -0.19 -11.42
N LEU A 136 2.75 0.49 -10.28
CA LEU A 136 1.96 1.72 -10.21
C LEU A 136 2.64 2.92 -10.90
N LYS A 137 3.98 2.93 -11.01
CA LYS A 137 4.75 3.97 -11.71
C LYS A 137 4.46 4.04 -13.21
N THR A 138 3.89 3.00 -13.80
CA THR A 138 3.50 3.04 -15.22
C THR A 138 2.27 3.94 -15.46
N LEU A 139 1.63 4.43 -14.40
CA LEU A 139 0.51 5.37 -14.48
C LEU A 139 1.03 6.81 -14.53
N GLU A 140 0.86 7.45 -15.69
CA GLU A 140 1.22 8.87 -15.85
C GLU A 140 0.45 9.75 -14.86
N GLY A 141 1.17 10.67 -14.20
CA GLY A 141 0.61 11.59 -13.21
C GLY A 141 0.19 10.93 -11.88
N GLY A 142 0.49 9.64 -11.70
CA GLY A 142 0.12 8.92 -10.49
C GLY A 142 0.98 9.29 -9.29
N SER A 143 0.43 9.07 -8.09
CA SER A 143 1.18 9.16 -6.84
C SER A 143 0.96 7.92 -5.98
N VAL A 144 2.00 7.54 -5.23
CA VAL A 144 1.93 6.38 -4.34
C VAL A 144 2.35 6.80 -2.93
N ILE A 145 1.54 6.44 -1.96
CA ILE A 145 1.78 6.69 -0.55
C ILE A 145 1.87 5.34 0.16
N LEU A 146 3.00 5.10 0.83
CA LEU A 146 3.17 3.97 1.73
C LEU A 146 2.62 4.33 3.10
N PHE A 147 1.85 3.42 3.68
CA PHE A 147 1.38 3.48 5.05
C PHE A 147 1.78 2.21 5.78
N HIS A 148 1.99 2.35 7.09
CA HIS A 148 2.11 1.20 7.99
C HIS A 148 0.93 1.17 8.94
N GLU A 149 0.39 -0.02 9.15
CA GLU A 149 -0.72 -0.26 10.06
C GLU A 149 -0.25 -1.07 11.27
N LYS A 150 -0.81 -0.74 12.44
CA LYS A 150 -0.63 -1.45 13.70
C LYS A 150 -1.89 -1.31 14.54
N ASP A 151 -2.34 -2.41 15.15
CA ASP A 151 -3.53 -2.45 16.01
C ASP A 151 -4.79 -1.83 15.35
N GLY A 152 -4.96 -1.99 14.04
CA GLY A 152 -6.06 -1.44 13.24
C GLY A 152 -5.93 0.05 12.91
N GLN A 153 -4.76 0.66 13.14
CA GLN A 153 -4.53 2.09 12.93
C GLN A 153 -3.30 2.35 12.06
N LEU A 154 -3.40 3.33 11.16
CA LEU A 154 -2.25 3.82 10.41
C LEU A 154 -1.30 4.57 11.35
N THR A 155 -0.03 4.16 11.39
CA THR A 155 1.00 4.70 12.29
C THR A 155 2.06 5.54 11.60
N ASP A 156 2.26 5.32 10.31
CA ASP A 156 3.24 6.05 9.50
C ASP A 156 2.71 6.27 8.09
N ALA A 157 3.20 7.32 7.43
CA ALA A 157 2.91 7.59 6.03
C ALA A 157 4.13 8.19 5.33
N LYS A 158 4.41 7.71 4.11
CA LYS A 158 5.51 8.17 3.28
C LYS A 158 5.11 8.21 1.81
N LYS A 159 5.14 9.40 1.21
CA LYS A 159 5.02 9.53 -0.24
C LYS A 159 6.25 8.91 -0.92
N LEU A 160 6.02 8.01 -1.87
CA LEU A 160 7.07 7.28 -2.58
C LEU A 160 7.41 7.91 -3.94
N PHE A 161 6.43 8.51 -4.62
CA PHE A 161 6.60 9.40 -5.77
C PHE A 161 5.33 10.25 -5.99
#